data_AF-U9TDA0-F1
#
_entry.id   AF-U9TDA0-F1
#
_cell.length_a   1.000
_cell.length_b   1.000
_cell.length_c   1.000
_cell.angle_alpha   90.00
_cell.angle_beta   90.00
_cell.angle_gamma   90.00
#
_symmetry.space_group_name_H-M   'P 1'
#
loop_
_entity.id
_entity.type
_entity.pdbx_description
1 polymer ?
#
loop_
_entity_poly.entity_id
_entity_poly.type
_entity_poly.pdbx_seq_one_letter_code
_entity_poly.pdbx_strand_id
1 'polypeptide(L)'
;MRGTIIERKCNVQFIKFIPYDLAACPYIALVCIGTHNHPPPPPERTPVGIKDELQTMIQNIITSDDSVTPRSIIAKNNSINATFDKDTLSEVHASLNNVDKLRTLVAKCYKNMHPYGQGNLGVMYSVQCKKFDMHNYVRRIEQFEDGQTLILCMLDFQAKALQNLKCFQIDLTFKRVHGDINEFEVNSYDEMHKLIYAYIIIFL
;
A
#
# COMPACT_ATOMS: atom_id res chain seq x y z
N MET A 1 -10.39 14.17 -31.21
CA MET A 1 -9.77 13.42 -32.32
C MET A 1 -8.78 12.43 -31.72
N ARG A 2 -8.88 11.13 -32.02
CA ARG A 2 -7.85 10.15 -31.66
C ARG A 2 -6.82 10.12 -32.79
N GLY A 3 -5.54 10.35 -32.46
CA GLY A 3 -4.46 10.20 -33.43
C GLY A 3 -4.22 8.73 -33.77
N THR A 4 -3.78 8.46 -35.00
CA THR A 4 -3.40 7.12 -35.46
C THR A 4 -1.94 6.86 -35.12
N ILE A 5 -1.64 5.72 -34.49
CA ILE A 5 -0.26 5.31 -34.21
C ILE A 5 0.36 4.79 -35.51
N ILE A 6 1.51 5.35 -35.89
CA ILE A 6 2.28 4.94 -37.07
C ILE A 6 3.58 4.33 -36.59
N GLU A 7 3.81 3.06 -36.90
CA GLU A 7 5.08 2.39 -36.63
C GLU A 7 6.16 2.90 -37.60
N ARG A 8 7.30 3.36 -37.07
CA ARG A 8 8.47 3.72 -37.87
C ARG A 8 9.52 2.61 -37.78
N LYS A 9 9.89 2.05 -38.93
CA LYS A 9 10.96 1.04 -39.00
C LYS A 9 12.34 1.68 -38.83
N CYS A 10 13.16 1.09 -37.97
CA CYS A 10 14.57 1.43 -37.84
C CYS A 10 15.38 0.73 -38.93
N ASN A 11 16.33 1.44 -39.52
CA ASN A 11 17.30 0.92 -40.49
C ASN A 11 18.61 0.43 -39.85
N VAL A 12 18.79 0.58 -38.53
CA VAL A 12 19.97 0.09 -37.79
C VAL A 12 19.92 -1.43 -37.70
N GLN A 13 21.05 -2.07 -37.97
CA GLN A 13 21.23 -3.52 -37.84
C GLN A 13 22.04 -3.85 -36.58
N PHE A 14 21.64 -4.90 -35.89
CA PHE A 14 22.34 -5.42 -34.71
C PHE A 14 22.90 -6.79 -35.03
N ILE A 15 24.23 -6.93 -35.00
CA ILE A 15 24.92 -8.22 -35.16
C ILE A 15 25.39 -8.66 -33.79
N LYS A 16 24.93 -9.83 -33.35
CA LYS A 16 25.31 -10.44 -32.08
C LYS A 16 26.29 -11.58 -32.32
N PHE A 17 27.50 -11.47 -31.78
CA PHE A 17 28.49 -12.52 -31.78
C PHE A 17 28.52 -13.20 -30.42
N ILE A 18 28.12 -14.46 -30.38
CA ILE A 18 28.14 -15.30 -29.18
C ILE A 18 29.30 -16.29 -29.35
N PRO A 19 30.30 -16.31 -28.46
CA PRO A 19 31.35 -17.32 -28.47
C PRO A 19 30.76 -18.72 -28.33
N TYR A 20 31.38 -19.70 -28.97
CA TYR A 20 30.96 -21.10 -28.86
C TYR A 20 31.08 -21.63 -27.41
N ASP A 21 32.12 -21.19 -26.70
CA ASP A 21 32.35 -21.52 -25.29
C ASP A 21 32.43 -20.25 -24.44
N LEU A 22 31.41 -20.05 -23.61
CA LEU A 22 31.31 -18.91 -22.69
C LEU A 22 32.16 -19.06 -21.43
N ALA A 23 32.60 -20.28 -21.09
CA ALA A 23 33.52 -20.49 -19.97
C ALA A 23 34.94 -20.02 -20.34
N ALA A 24 35.37 -20.28 -21.59
CA ALA A 24 36.65 -19.80 -22.11
C ALA A 24 36.60 -18.32 -22.53
N CYS A 25 35.48 -17.83 -23.06
CA CYS A 25 35.28 -16.43 -23.43
C CYS A 25 33.93 -15.90 -22.93
N PRO A 26 33.88 -15.23 -21.77
CA PRO A 26 32.61 -14.79 -21.16
C PRO A 26 32.03 -13.51 -21.77
N TYR A 27 32.54 -13.06 -22.93
CA TYR A 27 32.16 -11.79 -23.54
C TYR A 27 31.36 -12.01 -24.82
N ILE A 28 30.22 -11.34 -24.93
CA ILE A 28 29.39 -11.28 -26.14
C ILE A 28 29.66 -9.92 -26.79
N ALA A 29 29.92 -9.90 -28.10
CA ALA A 29 30.02 -8.65 -28.85
C ALA A 29 28.68 -8.34 -29.54
N LEU A 30 28.25 -7.09 -29.42
CA LEU A 30 27.10 -6.55 -30.14
C LEU A 30 27.60 -5.40 -31.02
N VAL A 31 27.43 -5.53 -32.33
CA VAL A 31 27.80 -4.50 -33.30
C VAL A 31 26.53 -3.85 -33.84
N CYS A 32 26.42 -2.53 -33.65
CA CYS A 32 25.34 -1.72 -34.21
C CYS A 32 25.82 -1.04 -35.49
N ILE A 33 25.14 -1.27 -36.61
CA ILE A 33 25.50 -0.71 -37.92
C ILE A 33 24.37 0.19 -38.42
N GLY A 34 24.72 1.44 -38.78
CA GLY A 34 23.79 2.43 -39.32
C GLY A 34 23.47 3.58 -38.37
N THR A 35 22.61 4.50 -38.82
CA THR A 35 22.17 5.68 -38.05
C THR A 35 20.66 5.63 -37.86
N HIS A 36 20.19 5.83 -36.61
CA HIS A 36 18.76 5.87 -36.30
C HIS A 36 18.05 7.00 -37.07
N ASN A 37 16.90 6.68 -37.67
CA ASN A 37 16.03 7.61 -38.41
C ASN A 37 14.76 7.99 -37.62
N HIS A 38 14.74 7.71 -36.33
CA HIS A 38 13.64 7.98 -35.42
C HIS A 38 14.20 8.49 -34.08
N PRO A 39 13.40 9.26 -33.31
CA PRO A 39 13.80 9.63 -31.96
C PRO A 39 13.95 8.37 -31.09
N PRO A 40 14.74 8.44 -30.00
CA PRO A 40 14.79 7.37 -29.01
C PRO A 40 13.38 7.05 -28.51
N PRO A 41 13.05 5.78 -28.25
CA PRO A 41 11.81 5.46 -27.58
C PRO A 41 11.77 6.16 -26.20
N PRO A 42 10.58 6.50 -25.68
CA PRO A 42 10.46 7.07 -24.35
C PRO A 42 11.19 6.18 -23.33
N PRO A 43 11.90 6.78 -22.36
CA PRO A 43 12.65 6.01 -21.39
C PRO A 43 11.69 5.13 -20.59
N GLU A 44 11.83 3.81 -20.76
CA GLU A 44 10.92 2.86 -20.14
C GLU A 44 11.24 2.66 -18.66
N ARG A 45 12.51 2.83 -18.28
CA ARG A 45 12.99 2.65 -16.90
C ARG A 45 13.09 3.99 -16.19
N THR A 46 12.53 4.04 -14.98
CA THR A 46 12.78 5.13 -14.04
C THR A 46 14.21 5.01 -13.54
N PRO A 47 15.01 6.10 -13.54
CA PRO A 47 16.31 6.13 -12.88
C PRO A 47 16.21 5.68 -11.42
N VAL A 48 17.26 5.00 -10.92
CA VAL A 48 17.28 4.42 -9.56
C VAL A 48 17.08 5.49 -8.49
N GLY A 49 17.78 6.62 -8.57
CA GLY A 49 17.62 7.72 -7.60
C GLY A 49 16.19 8.24 -7.49
N ILE A 50 15.54 8.52 -8.63
CA ILE A 50 14.13 8.95 -8.67
C ILE A 50 13.21 7.90 -8.06
N LYS A 51 13.46 6.62 -8.36
CA LYS A 51 12.67 5.51 -7.82
C LYS A 51 12.80 5.41 -6.29
N ASP A 52 14.00 5.59 -5.75
CA ASP A 52 14.27 5.50 -4.31
C ASP A 52 13.65 6.68 -3.55
N GLU A 53 13.74 7.89 -4.10
CA GLU A 53 13.05 9.08 -3.57
C GLU A 53 11.52 8.90 -3.60
N LEU A 54 10.98 8.40 -4.71
CA LEU A 54 9.55 8.10 -4.83
C LEU A 54 9.12 7.03 -3.82
N GLN A 55 9.93 5.99 -3.60
CA GLN A 55 9.63 4.95 -2.62
C GLN A 55 9.62 5.52 -1.19
N THR A 56 10.57 6.39 -0.86
CA THR A 56 10.65 7.05 0.44
C THR A 56 9.46 7.97 0.67
N MET A 57 9.08 8.77 -0.33
CA MET A 57 7.87 9.60 -0.28
C MET A 57 6.63 8.74 0.01
N ILE A 58 6.44 7.65 -0.74
CA ILE A 58 5.28 6.76 -0.55
C ILE A 58 5.26 6.17 0.86
N GLN A 59 6.41 5.72 1.38
CA GLN A 59 6.51 5.18 2.74
C GLN A 59 6.12 6.21 3.81
N ASN A 60 6.54 7.47 3.65
CA ASN A 60 6.18 8.55 4.57
C ASN A 60 4.67 8.83 4.55
N ILE A 61 4.04 8.79 3.36
CA ILE A 61 2.59 8.94 3.23
C ILE A 61 1.88 7.77 3.93
N ILE A 62 2.29 6.52 3.67
CA ILE A 62 1.70 5.32 4.31
C ILE A 62 1.83 5.37 5.83
N THR A 63 2.97 5.87 6.33
CA THR A 63 3.19 6.01 7.78
C THR A 63 2.21 7.00 8.42
N SER A 64 1.77 8.00 7.66
CA SER A 64 0.83 9.03 8.13
C SER A 64 -0.64 8.63 7.90
N ASP A 65 -0.93 7.91 6.82
CA ASP A 65 -2.27 7.45 6.42
C ASP A 65 -2.13 6.05 5.81
N ASP A 66 -2.53 5.01 6.53
CA ASP A 66 -2.33 3.62 6.11
C ASP A 66 -3.30 3.15 5.00
N SER A 67 -4.08 4.08 4.42
CA SER A 67 -5.07 3.83 3.35
C SER A 67 -4.70 4.39 1.98
N VAL A 68 -3.41 4.69 1.75
CA VAL A 68 -2.86 5.20 0.50
C VAL A 68 -3.20 4.32 -0.70
N THR A 69 -3.71 4.96 -1.75
CA THR A 69 -3.87 4.35 -3.07
C THR A 69 -3.04 5.13 -4.10
N PRO A 70 -2.70 4.51 -5.24
CA PRO A 70 -2.02 5.23 -6.32
C PRO A 70 -2.78 6.49 -6.77
N ARG A 71 -4.12 6.44 -6.75
CA ARG A 71 -4.96 7.58 -7.09
C ARG A 71 -4.91 8.67 -6.03
N SER A 72 -4.88 8.32 -4.74
CA SER A 72 -4.81 9.35 -3.69
C SER A 72 -3.47 10.09 -3.71
N ILE A 73 -2.37 9.44 -4.11
CA ILE A 73 -1.06 10.10 -4.33
C ILE A 73 -1.14 11.09 -5.49
N ILE A 74 -1.74 10.69 -6.62
CA ILE A 74 -1.87 11.57 -7.80
C ILE A 74 -2.80 12.75 -7.48
N ALA A 75 -3.89 12.52 -6.76
CA ALA A 75 -4.86 13.56 -6.40
C ALA A 75 -4.30 14.53 -5.34
N LYS A 76 -3.51 14.03 -4.38
CA LYS A 76 -2.82 14.83 -3.35
C LYS A 76 -1.38 15.09 -3.78
N ASN A 77 -1.20 15.95 -4.79
CA ASN A 77 0.12 16.22 -5.38
C ASN A 77 1.10 17.00 -4.48
N ASN A 78 0.67 17.47 -3.31
CA ASN A 78 1.55 18.15 -2.32
C ASN A 78 2.84 17.36 -2.04
N SER A 79 2.75 16.04 -1.89
CA SER A 79 3.92 15.20 -1.63
C SER A 79 4.86 15.09 -2.85
N ILE A 80 4.31 15.16 -4.06
CA ILE A 80 5.10 15.15 -5.31
C ILE A 80 5.88 16.46 -5.41
N ASN A 81 5.20 17.59 -5.21
CA ASN A 81 5.80 18.92 -5.25
C ASN A 81 6.88 19.06 -4.15
N ALA A 82 6.59 18.66 -2.91
CA ALA A 82 7.55 18.72 -1.81
C ALA A 82 8.80 17.85 -2.03
N THR A 83 8.70 16.76 -2.79
CA THR A 83 9.83 15.84 -3.03
C THR A 83 10.63 16.21 -4.28
N PHE A 84 9.95 16.61 -5.36
CA PHE A 84 10.55 16.75 -6.69
C PHE A 84 10.48 18.16 -7.29
N ASP A 85 9.80 19.11 -6.64
CA ASP A 85 9.50 20.44 -7.19
C ASP A 85 8.79 20.35 -8.56
N LYS A 86 7.80 19.45 -8.62
CA LYS A 86 6.93 19.17 -9.78
C LYS A 86 5.50 18.94 -9.34
N ASP A 87 4.55 19.28 -10.21
CA ASP A 87 3.12 19.14 -9.90
C ASP A 87 2.60 17.74 -10.24
N THR A 88 3.26 17.05 -11.17
CA THR A 88 2.87 15.72 -11.65
C THR A 88 4.04 14.76 -11.74
N LEU A 89 3.78 13.45 -11.55
CA LEU A 89 4.81 12.42 -11.72
C LEU A 89 5.36 12.37 -13.16
N SER A 90 4.56 12.74 -14.16
CA SER A 90 4.99 12.82 -15.56
C SER A 90 6.06 13.89 -15.80
N GLU A 91 6.04 14.99 -15.05
CA GLU A 91 7.07 16.03 -15.11
C GLU A 91 8.37 15.60 -14.42
N VAL A 92 8.28 14.72 -13.42
CA VAL A 92 9.47 14.12 -12.77
C VAL A 92 10.19 13.22 -13.76
N HIS A 93 9.47 12.30 -14.42
CA HIS A 93 10.04 11.46 -15.45
C HIS A 93 8.96 10.81 -16.33
N ALA A 94 9.17 10.75 -17.65
CA ALA A 94 8.21 10.21 -18.62
C ALA A 94 7.77 8.75 -18.30
N SER A 95 8.65 7.94 -17.71
CA SER A 95 8.32 6.55 -17.31
C SER A 95 7.23 6.46 -16.23
N LEU A 96 7.02 7.52 -15.45
CA LEU A 96 6.10 7.57 -14.31
C LEU A 96 4.67 7.97 -14.72
N ASN A 97 4.44 8.28 -16.00
CA ASN A 97 3.10 8.45 -16.55
C ASN A 97 2.28 7.13 -16.59
N ASN A 98 2.86 6.02 -16.13
CA ASN A 98 2.19 4.73 -16.02
C ASN A 98 1.71 4.48 -14.58
N VAL A 99 0.39 4.58 -14.37
CA VAL A 99 -0.25 4.38 -13.06
C VAL A 99 -0.07 2.94 -12.53
N ASP A 100 0.09 1.94 -13.39
CA ASP A 100 0.32 0.55 -12.96
C ASP A 100 1.70 0.37 -12.33
N LYS A 101 2.71 1.12 -12.80
CA LYS A 101 4.03 1.18 -12.15
C LYS A 101 3.93 1.79 -10.76
N LEU A 102 3.16 2.87 -10.61
CA LEU A 102 2.89 3.46 -9.30
C LEU A 102 2.15 2.48 -8.39
N ARG A 103 1.14 1.77 -8.90
CA ARG A 103 0.42 0.71 -8.16
C ARG A 103 1.36 -0.37 -7.65
N THR A 104 2.29 -0.81 -8.48
CA THR A 104 3.29 -1.81 -8.12
C THR A 104 4.23 -1.30 -7.02
N LEU A 105 4.66 -0.04 -7.11
CA LEU A 105 5.52 0.59 -6.09
C LEU A 105 4.80 0.74 -4.75
N VAL A 106 3.55 1.21 -4.76
CA VAL A 106 2.72 1.33 -3.56
C VAL A 106 2.53 -0.05 -2.91
N ALA A 107 2.14 -1.06 -3.67
CA ALA A 107 2.00 -2.43 -3.16
C ALA A 107 3.30 -2.97 -2.56
N LYS A 108 4.45 -2.67 -3.18
CA LYS A 108 5.76 -3.04 -2.64
C LYS A 108 6.06 -2.34 -1.31
N CYS A 109 5.72 -1.05 -1.19
CA CYS A 109 5.89 -0.32 0.07
C CYS A 109 5.04 -0.93 1.18
N TYR A 110 3.76 -1.20 0.90
CA TYR A 110 2.87 -1.90 1.83
C TYR A 110 3.42 -3.25 2.27
N LYS A 111 3.88 -4.09 1.32
CA LYS A 111 4.45 -5.41 1.64
C LYS A 111 5.69 -5.31 2.53
N ASN A 112 6.51 -4.28 2.35
CA ASN A 112 7.71 -4.07 3.15
C ASN A 112 7.39 -3.53 4.55
N MET A 113 6.41 -2.63 4.66
CA MET A 113 6.00 -2.01 5.93
C MET A 113 5.13 -2.95 6.77
N HIS A 114 4.34 -3.81 6.10
CA HIS A 114 3.42 -4.78 6.70
C HIS A 114 3.75 -6.19 6.21
N PRO A 115 4.85 -6.80 6.70
CA PRO A 115 5.30 -8.12 6.23
C PRO A 115 4.27 -9.23 6.43
N TYR A 116 3.36 -9.06 7.39
CA TYR A 116 2.25 -9.98 7.69
C TYR A 116 0.89 -9.48 7.16
N GLY A 117 0.91 -8.49 6.27
CA GLY A 117 -0.29 -7.82 5.75
C GLY A 117 -0.99 -6.95 6.79
N GLN A 118 -2.17 -6.47 6.42
CA GLN A 118 -3.04 -5.60 7.25
C GLN A 118 -4.28 -6.33 7.80
N GLY A 119 -4.38 -7.65 7.60
CA GLY A 119 -5.45 -8.49 8.16
C GLY A 119 -5.13 -9.00 9.57
N ASN A 120 -5.84 -10.06 10.01
CA ASN A 120 -5.72 -10.63 11.36
C ASN A 120 -4.26 -10.93 11.77
N LEU A 121 -3.47 -11.51 10.87
CA LEU A 121 -2.06 -11.82 11.15
C LEU A 121 -1.21 -10.56 11.39
N GLY A 122 -1.51 -9.48 10.67
CA GLY A 122 -0.88 -8.17 10.86
C GLY A 122 -1.22 -7.54 12.22
N VAL A 123 -2.48 -7.69 12.67
CA VAL A 123 -2.92 -7.26 14.00
C VAL A 123 -2.20 -8.06 15.09
N MET A 124 -2.18 -9.39 14.98
CA MET A 124 -1.48 -10.27 15.92
C MET A 124 -0.01 -9.89 16.07
N TYR A 125 0.70 -9.71 14.95
CA TYR A 125 2.09 -9.30 14.96
C TYR A 125 2.28 -7.92 15.60
N SER A 126 1.39 -6.95 15.31
CA SER A 126 1.46 -5.61 15.89
C SER A 126 1.29 -5.60 17.42
N VAL A 127 0.40 -6.46 17.94
CA VAL A 127 0.21 -6.65 19.39
C VAL A 127 1.44 -7.32 20.02
N GLN A 128 1.98 -8.38 19.40
CA GLN A 128 3.20 -9.06 19.87
C GLN A 128 4.42 -8.13 19.93
N CYS A 129 4.58 -7.27 18.93
CA CYS A 129 5.64 -6.26 18.90
C CYS A 129 5.37 -5.04 19.80
N LYS A 130 4.27 -5.03 20.55
CA LYS A 130 3.88 -3.93 21.46
C LYS A 130 3.82 -2.56 20.78
N LYS A 131 3.29 -2.48 19.54
CA LYS A 131 2.98 -1.18 18.94
C LYS A 131 1.97 -0.46 19.83
N PHE A 132 2.35 0.70 20.36
CA PHE A 132 1.69 1.34 21.51
C PHE A 132 0.16 1.44 21.38
N ASP A 133 -0.33 1.97 20.26
CA ASP A 133 -1.77 2.17 20.04
C ASP A 133 -2.54 0.84 19.99
N MET A 134 -2.00 -0.15 19.27
CA MET A 134 -2.63 -1.46 19.12
C MET A 134 -2.56 -2.29 20.40
N HIS A 135 -1.43 -2.27 21.11
CA HIS A 135 -1.25 -3.01 22.36
C HIS A 135 -2.20 -2.53 23.46
N ASN A 136 -2.50 -1.23 23.51
CA ASN A 136 -3.41 -0.67 24.52
C ASN A 136 -4.88 -0.80 24.13
N TYR A 137 -5.17 -0.99 22.84
CA TYR A 137 -6.52 -1.11 22.33
C TYR A 137 -6.98 -2.56 22.22
N VAL A 138 -6.15 -3.46 21.69
CA VAL A 138 -6.47 -4.89 21.57
C VAL A 138 -6.24 -5.57 22.92
N ARG A 139 -7.33 -6.05 23.53
CA ARG A 139 -7.32 -6.69 24.85
C ARG A 139 -7.15 -8.18 24.79
N ARG A 140 -7.67 -8.81 23.75
CA ARG A 140 -7.61 -10.26 23.60
C ARG A 140 -7.67 -10.65 22.13
N ILE A 141 -6.87 -11.64 21.78
CA ILE A 141 -6.96 -12.35 20.51
C ILE A 141 -7.07 -13.84 20.87
N GLU A 142 -8.13 -14.50 20.42
CA GLU A 142 -8.35 -15.93 20.59
C GLU A 142 -8.52 -16.58 19.23
N GLN A 143 -7.92 -17.75 19.04
CA GLN A 143 -8.11 -18.58 17.85
C GLN A 143 -8.88 -19.83 18.23
N PHE A 144 -9.95 -20.11 17.51
CA PHE A 144 -10.77 -21.30 17.71
C PHE A 144 -10.31 -22.47 16.84
N GLU A 145 -10.71 -23.68 17.20
CA GLU A 145 -10.33 -24.92 16.50
C GLU A 145 -10.79 -24.96 15.03
N ASP A 146 -11.87 -24.25 14.71
CA ASP A 146 -12.42 -24.13 13.36
C ASP A 146 -11.69 -23.07 12.50
N GLY A 147 -10.67 -22.41 13.05
CA GLY A 147 -9.86 -21.40 12.38
C GLY A 147 -10.39 -19.97 12.51
N GLN A 148 -11.52 -19.75 13.18
CA GLN A 148 -12.03 -18.40 13.45
C GLN A 148 -11.10 -17.65 14.42
N THR A 149 -10.99 -16.34 14.26
CA THR A 149 -10.17 -15.48 15.14
C THR A 149 -11.06 -14.43 15.78
N LEU A 150 -11.18 -14.45 17.11
CA LEU A 150 -11.83 -13.41 17.87
C LEU A 150 -10.81 -12.35 18.29
N ILE A 151 -11.08 -11.09 17.97
CA ILE A 151 -10.28 -9.94 18.40
C ILE A 151 -11.18 -9.03 19.23
N LEU A 152 -10.86 -8.85 20.51
CA LEU A 152 -11.56 -7.94 21.41
C LEU A 152 -10.76 -6.64 21.57
N CYS A 153 -11.39 -5.53 21.21
CA CYS A 153 -10.80 -4.20 21.26
C CYS A 153 -11.56 -3.28 22.23
N MET A 154 -10.84 -2.62 23.13
CA MET A 154 -11.38 -1.69 24.12
C MET A 154 -10.25 -0.86 24.76
N LEU A 155 -10.45 0.45 24.95
CA LEU A 155 -9.55 1.31 25.71
C LEU A 155 -9.80 1.21 27.22
N ASP A 156 -8.82 1.56 28.06
CA ASP A 156 -8.94 1.43 29.52
C ASP A 156 -10.12 2.23 30.09
N PHE A 157 -10.38 3.43 29.56
CA PHE A 157 -11.50 4.25 30.03
C PHE A 157 -12.85 3.64 29.61
N GLN A 158 -12.93 3.02 28.43
CA GLN A 158 -14.12 2.32 27.99
C GLN A 158 -14.39 1.11 28.89
N ALA A 159 -13.35 0.36 29.27
CA ALA A 159 -13.46 -0.76 30.20
C ALA A 159 -14.00 -0.34 31.58
N LYS A 160 -13.48 0.77 32.12
CA LYS A 160 -13.95 1.33 33.38
C LYS A 160 -15.39 1.85 33.29
N ALA A 161 -15.75 2.49 32.19
CA ALA A 161 -17.10 2.99 31.99
C ALA A 161 -18.11 1.84 31.83
N LEU A 162 -17.75 0.78 31.10
CA LEU A 162 -18.56 -0.43 30.90
C LEU A 162 -18.97 -1.08 32.23
N GLN A 163 -18.07 -1.13 33.22
CA GLN A 163 -18.36 -1.70 34.55
C GLN A 163 -19.49 -0.96 35.30
N ASN A 164 -19.75 0.29 34.93
CA ASN A 164 -20.74 1.14 35.59
C ASN A 164 -22.05 1.27 34.78
N LEU A 165 -22.14 0.60 33.62
CA LEU A 165 -23.34 0.66 32.79
C LEU A 165 -24.50 -0.11 33.43
N LYS A 166 -25.69 0.49 33.42
CA LYS A 166 -26.92 -0.15 33.88
C LYS A 166 -27.49 -1.11 32.83
N CYS A 167 -27.32 -0.76 31.56
CA CYS A 167 -27.72 -1.54 30.41
C CYS A 167 -26.73 -1.29 29.28
N PHE A 168 -26.68 -2.23 28.34
CA PHE A 168 -25.94 -2.10 27.09
C PHE A 168 -26.74 -2.78 25.99
N GLN A 169 -26.40 -2.43 24.77
CA GLN A 169 -26.89 -3.06 23.55
C GLN A 169 -25.70 -3.74 22.86
N ILE A 170 -25.99 -4.83 22.14
CA ILE A 170 -25.05 -5.43 21.21
C ILE A 170 -25.57 -5.14 19.82
N ASP A 171 -24.81 -4.37 19.06
CA ASP A 171 -25.14 -4.06 17.69
C ASP A 171 -24.41 -5.01 16.73
N LEU A 172 -25.19 -5.73 15.92
CA LEU A 172 -24.71 -6.68 14.91
C LEU A 172 -24.89 -6.13 13.48
N THR A 173 -25.39 -4.91 13.33
CA THR A 173 -25.79 -4.36 12.02
C THR A 173 -24.63 -3.78 11.22
N PHE A 174 -23.48 -3.55 11.84
CA PHE A 174 -22.33 -2.91 11.20
C PHE A 174 -21.46 -3.92 10.43
N LYS A 175 -21.45 -3.77 9.11
CA LYS A 175 -20.42 -4.34 8.22
C LYS A 175 -19.45 -3.25 7.79
N ARG A 176 -18.62 -2.73 8.71
CA ARG A 176 -17.55 -1.78 8.31
C ARG A 176 -16.34 -2.53 7.76
N VAL A 177 -16.20 -3.81 8.09
CA VAL A 177 -15.19 -4.71 7.54
C VAL A 177 -15.72 -5.40 6.30
N HIS A 178 -14.94 -5.37 5.23
CA HIS A 178 -15.20 -6.13 4.01
C HIS A 178 -14.47 -7.48 4.09
N GLY A 179 -15.18 -8.58 3.85
CA GLY A 179 -14.63 -9.94 3.84
C GLY A 179 -15.40 -10.91 4.73
N ASP A 180 -14.74 -11.99 5.14
CA ASP A 180 -15.31 -13.09 5.92
C ASP A 180 -15.31 -12.84 7.44
N ILE A 181 -15.01 -11.61 7.87
CA ILE A 181 -14.96 -11.21 9.28
C ILE A 181 -16.19 -10.36 9.59
N ASN A 182 -16.88 -10.69 10.67
CA ASN A 182 -17.97 -9.90 11.22
C ASN A 182 -17.45 -8.95 12.30
N GLU A 183 -18.13 -7.81 12.44
CA GLU A 183 -17.87 -6.82 13.48
C GLU A 183 -19.11 -6.70 14.36
N PHE A 184 -18.89 -6.66 15.67
CA PHE A 184 -19.93 -6.43 16.66
C PHE A 184 -19.50 -5.34 17.63
N GLU A 185 -20.45 -4.49 18.01
CA GLU A 185 -20.20 -3.41 18.95
C GLU A 185 -21.02 -3.63 20.22
N VAL A 186 -20.40 -3.44 21.39
CA VAL A 186 -21.12 -3.29 22.65
C VAL A 186 -21.21 -1.81 22.94
N ASN A 187 -22.43 -1.29 22.98
CA ASN A 187 -22.70 0.12 23.07
C ASN A 187 -23.78 0.44 24.10
N SER A 188 -23.84 1.70 24.54
CA SER A 188 -24.91 2.20 25.41
C SER A 188 -25.30 3.60 25.00
N TYR A 189 -26.58 3.90 25.18
CA TYR A 189 -27.07 5.27 25.06
C TYR A 189 -26.65 6.08 26.29
N ASP A 190 -26.08 7.25 26.05
CA ASP A 190 -25.76 8.22 27.06
C ASP A 190 -26.82 9.30 27.10
N GLU A 191 -27.56 9.33 28.20
CA GLU A 191 -28.69 10.24 28.40
C GLU A 191 -28.27 11.71 28.49
N MET A 192 -27.04 11.98 28.93
CA MET A 192 -26.55 13.34 29.13
C MET A 192 -26.23 14.03 27.81
N HIS A 193 -25.50 13.36 26.93
CA HIS A 193 -25.10 13.89 25.63
C HIS A 193 -26.06 13.49 24.50
N LYS A 194 -27.03 12.60 24.78
CA LYS A 194 -28.00 12.07 23.80
C LYS A 194 -27.33 11.35 22.63
N LEU A 195 -26.24 10.63 22.91
CA LEU A 195 -25.42 9.89 21.94
C LEU A 195 -25.30 8.41 22.31
N ILE A 196 -24.99 7.57 21.33
CA ILE A 196 -24.60 6.18 21.56
C ILE A 196 -23.08 6.12 21.61
N TYR A 197 -22.53 5.55 22.68
CA TYR A 197 -21.10 5.30 22.80
C TYR A 197 -20.77 3.82 22.61
N ALA A 198 -19.73 3.57 21.80
CA ALA A 198 -19.07 2.28 21.68
C ALA A 198 -18.14 2.05 22.87
N TYR A 199 -18.26 0.89 23.52
CA TYR A 199 -17.37 0.50 24.63
C TYR A 199 -16.46 -0.66 24.25
N ILE A 200 -16.98 -1.65 23.51
CA ILE A 200 -16.19 -2.79 22.99
C ILE A 200 -16.46 -2.91 21.50
N ILE A 201 -15.41 -3.19 20.73
CA ILE A 201 -15.51 -3.67 19.36
C ILE A 201 -14.94 -5.09 19.32
N ILE A 202 -15.70 -6.02 18.71
CA ILE A 202 -15.33 -7.42 18.57
C ILE A 202 -15.30 -7.75 17.08
N PHE A 203 -14.21 -8.38 16.63
CA PHE A 203 -14.11 -8.96 15.29
C PHE A 203 -14.12 -10.47 15.39
N LEU A 204 -14.93 -11.15 14.58
CA LEU A 204 -15.06 -12.62 14.52
C LEU A 204 -15.26 -13.11 13.09
#